data_AF-A0A426R7Q4-F1
#
_entry.id   AF-A0A426R7Q4-F1
#
_cell.length_a   1.000
_cell.length_b   1.000
_cell.length_c   1.000
_cell.angle_alpha   90.00
_cell.angle_beta   90.00
_cell.angle_gamma   90.00
#
_symmetry.space_group_name_H-M   'P 1'
#
loop_
_entity.id
_entity.type
_entity.pdbx_description
1 polymer ?
#
loop_
_entity_poly.entity_id
_entity_poly.type
_entity_poly.pdbx_seq_one_letter_code
_entity_poly.pdbx_strand_id
1 'polypeptide(L)'
;MKKSINILFGNDLKDLGYKMSTVNHFEKKYKNYIYCIDRDISDFLLLRLLVSNSFGETKCIESKFIPDLSTYSINEFLNIINETENAYSTLIKEISK
;
A
#
# COMPACT_ATOMS: atom_id res chain seq x y z
N MET A 1 17.15 -1.72 16.87
CA MET A 1 15.72 -1.45 16.61
C MET A 1 15.46 -1.54 15.12
N LYS A 2 14.48 -2.33 14.69
CA LYS A 2 14.04 -2.34 13.29
C LYS A 2 13.38 -1.00 12.98
N LYS A 3 13.84 -0.28 11.94
CA LYS A 3 13.31 1.04 11.57
C LYS A 3 11.93 0.88 10.95
N SER A 4 10.92 1.64 11.36
CA SER A 4 9.56 1.60 10.78
C SER A 4 9.55 2.04 9.31
N ILE A 5 8.51 1.65 8.55
CA ILE A 5 8.34 2.15 7.16
C ILE A 5 8.19 3.67 7.12
N ASN A 6 7.65 4.28 8.19
CA ASN A 6 7.54 5.73 8.31
C ASN A 6 8.93 6.41 8.29
N ILE A 7 9.91 5.82 8.96
CA ILE A 7 11.28 6.35 9.01
C ILE A 7 12.01 6.09 7.70
N LEU A 8 11.76 4.93 7.07
CA LEU A 8 12.50 4.51 5.88
C LEU A 8 11.99 5.18 4.60
N PHE A 9 10.66 5.27 4.42
CA PHE A 9 10.02 5.64 3.16
C PHE A 9 8.83 6.59 3.34
N GLY A 10 8.63 7.15 4.53
CA GLY A 10 7.42 7.90 4.86
C GLY A 10 7.26 9.21 4.10
N ASN A 11 8.36 9.85 3.69
CA ASN A 11 8.31 11.04 2.84
C ASN A 11 7.98 10.66 1.40
N ASP A 12 8.64 9.62 0.87
CA ASP A 12 8.42 9.16 -0.49
C ASP A 12 6.97 8.69 -0.70
N LEU A 13 6.39 7.99 0.28
CA LEU A 13 4.98 7.61 0.25
C LEU A 13 4.04 8.82 0.27
N LYS A 14 4.36 9.89 1.01
CA LYS A 14 3.58 11.12 1.00
C LYS A 14 3.65 11.82 -0.36
N ASP A 15 4.82 11.83 -0.99
CA ASP A 15 5.01 12.40 -2.32
C ASP A 15 4.20 11.62 -3.38
N LEU A 16 4.01 10.31 -3.19
CA LEU A 16 3.11 9.47 -3.99
C LEU A 16 1.60 9.66 -3.65
N GLY A 17 1.27 10.51 -2.68
CA GLY A 17 -0.10 10.83 -2.28
C GLY A 17 -0.69 9.93 -1.19
N TYR A 18 0.11 9.09 -0.55
CA TYR A 18 -0.34 8.32 0.61
C TYR A 18 -0.43 9.20 1.86
N LYS A 19 -1.45 8.93 2.67
CA LYS A 19 -1.62 9.49 4.00
C LYS A 19 -1.22 8.46 5.04
N MET A 20 -0.42 8.91 6.01
CA MET A 20 -0.08 8.09 7.17
C MET A 20 -1.29 8.09 8.12
N SER A 21 -1.93 6.95 8.28
CA SER A 21 -3.06 6.80 9.21
C SER A 21 -2.55 6.43 10.61
N THR A 22 -1.60 5.50 10.71
CA THR A 22 -0.87 5.15 11.95
C THR A 22 0.57 4.74 11.65
N VAL A 23 1.37 4.44 12.68
CA VAL A 23 2.72 3.88 12.47
C VAL A 23 2.60 2.57 11.70
N ASN A 24 3.46 2.41 10.69
CA ASN A 24 3.50 1.30 9.76
C ASN A 24 2.28 1.13 8.84
N HIS A 25 1.41 2.13 8.73
CA HIS A 25 0.21 2.05 7.91
C HIS A 25 -0.02 3.33 7.10
N PHE A 26 -0.09 3.16 5.78
CA PHE A 26 -0.31 4.23 4.81
C PHE A 26 -1.50 3.88 3.91
N GLU A 27 -2.30 4.90 3.59
CA GLU A 27 -3.49 4.75 2.75
C GLU A 27 -3.54 5.81 1.66
N LYS A 28 -3.95 5.41 0.45
CA LYS A 28 -4.28 6.32 -0.66
C LYS A 28 -5.67 5.96 -1.17
N LYS A 29 -6.58 6.93 -1.15
CA LYS A 29 -7.99 6.72 -1.52
C LYS A 29 -8.22 7.11 -2.98
N TYR A 30 -8.98 6.29 -3.70
CA TYR A 30 -9.39 6.56 -5.07
C TYR A 30 -10.81 6.05 -5.29
N LYS A 31 -11.78 6.96 -5.46
CA LYS A 31 -13.22 6.63 -5.48
C LYS A 31 -13.60 5.81 -4.23
N ASN A 32 -14.25 4.67 -4.42
CA ASN A 32 -14.58 3.71 -3.37
C ASN A 32 -13.47 2.68 -3.11
N TYR A 33 -12.26 2.88 -3.64
CA TYR A 33 -11.11 2.00 -3.40
C TYR A 33 -10.08 2.65 -2.47
N ILE A 34 -9.35 1.81 -1.74
CA ILE A 34 -8.30 2.21 -0.82
C ILE A 34 -7.07 1.34 -1.07
N TYR A 35 -5.97 1.99 -1.41
CA TYR A 35 -4.65 1.37 -1.53
C TYR A 35 -4.02 1.43 -0.15
N CYS A 36 -3.71 0.29 0.45
CA CYS A 36 -3.08 0.21 1.77
C CYS A 36 -1.67 -0.34 1.66
N ILE A 37 -0.77 0.24 2.44
CA ILE A 37 0.60 -0.24 2.63
C ILE A 37 0.79 -0.42 4.13
N ASP A 38 1.01 -1.66 4.53
CA ASP A 38 1.23 -2.05 5.91
C ASP A 38 2.61 -2.69 6.06
N ARG A 39 3.27 -2.42 7.19
CA ARG A 39 4.42 -3.22 7.60
C ARG A 39 4.06 -4.01 8.84
N ASP A 40 4.13 -5.33 8.72
CA ASP A 40 3.88 -6.25 9.82
C ASP A 40 5.12 -6.46 10.71
N ILE A 41 4.90 -7.00 11.90
CA ILE A 41 5.89 -7.28 12.96
C ILE A 41 6.98 -8.25 12.45
N SER A 42 6.65 -9.07 11.46
CA SER A 42 7.55 -10.04 10.84
C SER A 42 8.36 -9.49 9.64
N ASP A 43 8.44 -8.16 9.48
CA ASP A 43 9.17 -7.44 8.42
C ASP A 43 8.67 -7.64 6.98
N PHE A 44 7.44 -8.13 6.83
CA PHE A 44 6.77 -8.14 5.53
C PHE A 44 6.14 -6.78 5.24
N LEU A 45 6.25 -6.34 3.99
CA LEU A 45 5.37 -5.33 3.43
C LEU A 45 4.10 -6.02 2.92
N LEU A 46 2.96 -5.54 3.36
CA LEU A 46 1.66 -5.98 2.90
C LEU A 46 1.02 -4.83 2.12
N LEU A 47 0.86 -5.04 0.82
CA LEU A 47 0.16 -4.13 -0.09
C LEU A 47 -1.23 -4.68 -0.29
N ARG A 48 -2.27 -3.85 -0.12
CA ARG A 48 -3.66 -4.27 -0.27
C ARG A 48 -4.46 -3.30 -1.11
N LEU A 49 -5.41 -3.83 -1.86
CA LEU A 49 -6.49 -3.08 -2.46
C LEU A 49 -7.78 -3.42 -1.70
N LEU A 50 -8.38 -2.42 -1.08
CA LEU A 50 -9.67 -2.52 -0.44
C LEU A 50 -10.73 -1.82 -1.29
N VAL A 51 -11.96 -2.31 -1.24
CA VAL A 51 -13.15 -1.63 -1.75
C VAL A 51 -14.06 -1.30 -0.57
N SER A 52 -14.61 -0.09 -0.56
CA SER A 52 -15.57 0.39 0.44
C SER A 52 -16.97 0.42 -0.16
N ASN A 53 -17.97 -0.03 0.61
CA ASN A 53 -19.38 0.10 0.24
C ASN A 53 -19.99 1.41 0.77
N SER A 54 -21.27 1.65 0.43
CA SER A 54 -22.01 2.85 0.87
C SER A 54 -22.21 2.97 2.39
N PHE A 55 -22.01 1.87 3.13
CA PHE A 55 -22.11 1.83 4.59
C PHE A 55 -20.75 2.07 5.26
N GLY A 56 -19.69 2.28 4.47
CA GLY A 56 -18.32 2.49 4.96
C GLY A 56 -17.57 1.21 5.30
N GLU A 57 -18.15 0.03 5.06
CA GLU A 57 -17.48 -1.25 5.28
C GLU A 57 -16.45 -1.49 4.17
N THR A 58 -15.27 -1.98 4.54
CA THR A 58 -14.18 -2.26 3.61
C THR A 58 -13.98 -3.76 3.43
N LYS A 59 -13.82 -4.20 2.18
CA LYS A 59 -13.44 -5.58 1.82
C LYS A 59 -12.12 -5.57 1.06
N CYS A 60 -11.18 -6.43 1.47
CA CYS A 60 -9.96 -6.67 0.70
C CYS A 60 -10.29 -7.45 -0.58
N ILE A 61 -9.87 -6.94 -1.73
CA ILE A 61 -10.10 -7.58 -3.03
C ILE A 61 -8.80 -8.05 -3.70
N GLU A 62 -7.65 -7.53 -3.28
CA GLU A 62 -6.33 -8.02 -3.70
C GLU A 62 -5.29 -7.73 -2.62
N SER A 63 -4.31 -8.61 -2.47
CA SER A 63 -3.19 -8.44 -1.53
C SER A 63 -1.89 -9.02 -2.06
N LYS A 64 -0.80 -8.28 -1.87
CA LYS A 64 0.56 -8.71 -2.23
C LYS A 64 1.45 -8.64 -1.00
N PHE A 65 2.13 -9.75 -0.72
CA PHE A 65 3.11 -9.86 0.35
C PHE A 65 4.51 -9.70 -0.23
N ILE A 66 5.35 -8.89 0.40
CA ILE A 66 6.73 -8.69 0.00
C ILE A 66 7.64 -8.98 1.19
N PRO A 67 8.45 -10.04 1.10
CA PRO A 67 9.38 -10.41 2.16
C PRO A 67 10.54 -9.43 2.26
N ASP A 68 10.99 -9.26 3.50
CA ASP A 68 12.26 -8.66 3.88
C ASP A 68 12.58 -7.31 3.23
N LEU A 69 11.96 -6.26 3.77
CA LEU A 69 12.24 -4.87 3.39
C LEU A 69 13.67 -4.40 3.70
N SER A 70 14.46 -5.14 4.50
CA SER A 70 15.73 -4.64 5.02
C SER A 70 16.84 -4.51 3.97
N THR A 71 16.64 -5.13 2.80
CA THR A 71 17.58 -5.15 1.69
C THR A 71 17.22 -4.18 0.56
N TYR A 72 16.02 -3.60 0.57
CA TYR A 72 15.53 -2.76 -0.51
C TYR A 72 16.13 -1.35 -0.44
N SER A 73 16.68 -0.89 -1.57
CA SER A 73 16.91 0.52 -1.81
C SER A 73 15.58 1.27 -1.97
N ILE A 74 15.62 2.60 -1.81
CA ILE A 74 14.44 3.46 -2.03
C ILE A 74 13.87 3.26 -3.44
N ASN A 75 14.72 3.14 -4.46
CA ASN A 75 14.27 2.95 -5.84
C ASN A 75 13.53 1.62 -6.05
N GLU A 76 14.03 0.53 -5.47
CA GLU A 76 13.35 -0.77 -5.56
C GLU A 76 12.01 -0.75 -4.82
N PHE A 77 11.96 -0.10 -3.65
CA PHE A 77 10.72 0.12 -2.92
C PHE A 77 9.70 0.89 -3.77
N LEU A 78 10.11 2.02 -4.37
CA LEU A 78 9.22 2.83 -5.21
C LEU A 78 8.75 2.09 -6.47
N ASN A 79 9.62 1.31 -7.10
CA ASN A 79 9.25 0.49 -8.26
C ASN A 79 8.17 -0.53 -7.88
N ILE A 80 8.32 -1.20 -6.74
CA ILE A 80 7.33 -2.13 -6.20
C ILE A 80 5.97 -1.46 -5.98
N ILE A 81 5.95 -0.27 -5.38
CA ILE A 81 4.71 0.47 -5.13
C ILE A 81 4.04 0.80 -6.46
N ASN A 82 4.79 1.34 -7.43
CA ASN A 82 4.27 1.70 -8.74
C ASN A 82 3.72 0.50 -9.52
N GLU A 83 4.46 -0.62 -9.55
CA GLU A 83 3.99 -1.86 -10.19
C GLU A 83 2.68 -2.36 -9.56
N THR A 84 2.60 -2.29 -8.23
CA THR A 84 1.41 -2.74 -7.51
C THR A 84 0.22 -1.80 -7.72
N GLU A 85 0.43 -0.48 -7.71
CA GLU A 85 -0.61 0.50 -8.02
C GLU A 85 -1.15 0.31 -9.45
N ASN A 86 -0.28 0.00 -10.42
CA ASN A 86 -0.66 -0.27 -11.80
C ASN A 86 -1.49 -1.56 -11.93
N ALA A 87 -1.09 -2.62 -11.22
CA ALA A 87 -1.87 -3.86 -11.16
C ALA A 87 -3.28 -3.61 -10.58
N TYR A 88 -3.35 -2.87 -9.47
CA TYR A 88 -4.61 -2.49 -8.85
C TYR A 88 -5.47 -1.61 -9.75
N SER A 89 -4.87 -0.64 -10.44
CA SER A 89 -5.60 0.19 -11.40
C SER A 89 -6.22 -0.63 -12.53
N THR A 90 -5.50 -1.64 -13.02
CA THR A 90 -6.00 -2.56 -14.05
C THR A 90 -7.18 -3.36 -13.53
N LEU A 91 -7.05 -3.96 -12.34
CA LEU A 91 -8.11 -4.72 -11.69
C LEU A 91 -9.38 -3.87 -11.46
N ILE A 92 -9.23 -2.63 -10.99
CA ILE A 92 -10.36 -1.71 -10.81
C ILE A 92 -11.10 -1.48 -12.13
N LYS A 93 -10.36 -1.29 -13.24
CA LYS A 93 -10.96 -1.08 -14.56
C LYS A 93 -11.69 -2.32 -15.05
N GLU A 94 -11.20 -3.52 -14.75
CA GLU A 94 -11.85 -4.79 -15.11
C GLU A 94 -13.14 -5.02 -14.33
N ILE A 95 -13.14 -4.73 -13.02
CA ILE A 95 -14.33 -4.85 -12.17
C ILE A 95 -15.42 -3.82 -12.51
N SER A 96 -15.01 -2.65 -13.04
CA SER A 96 -15.93 -1.54 -13.36
C SER A 96 -16.54 -1.62 -14.76
N LYS A 97 -16.21 -2.64 -15.56
CA LYS A 97 -16.82 -2.91 -16.87
C LYS A 97 -18.12 -3.70 -16.68
#